data_AF-A0A349XYR9-F1
#
_entry.id   AF-A0A349XYR9-F1
#
_cell.length_a   1.000
_cell.length_b   1.000
_cell.length_c   1.000
_cell.angle_alpha   90.00
_cell.angle_beta   90.00
_cell.angle_gamma   90.00
#
_symmetry.space_group_name_H-M   'P 1'
#
loop_
_entity.id
_entity.type
_entity.pdbx_description
1 polymer ?
#
loop_
_entity_poly.entity_id
_entity_poly.type
_entity_poly.pdbx_seq_one_letter_code
_entity_poly.pdbx_strand_id
1 'polypeptide(L)'
;MRFDWLYRESGRIAELFAWHVWLSVIPVVIGLILALPLGWLAQRAGLFRSAMLGAAGLLYTIPSLALFVLLPLVLGTRILDPLNVVVALTIYALALLVRTVSDGLESVSPDVVQAANAMGYRPMHRLLFVELPLAV
;
A
#
# COMPACT_ATOMS: atom_id res chain seq x y z
N MET A 1 -36.09 -10.29 0.79
CA MET A 1 -35.00 -10.60 -0.16
C MET A 1 -35.43 -11.78 -1.02
N ARG A 2 -35.21 -11.75 -2.34
CA ARG A 2 -35.53 -12.88 -3.24
C ARG A 2 -34.40 -13.92 -3.18
N PHE A 3 -34.45 -14.83 -2.21
CA PHE A 3 -33.41 -15.85 -2.00
C PHE A 3 -33.24 -16.80 -3.21
N ASP A 4 -34.31 -17.03 -3.98
CA ASP A 4 -34.25 -17.84 -5.21
C ASP A 4 -33.39 -17.21 -6.32
N TRP A 5 -33.29 -15.88 -6.33
CA TRP A 5 -32.43 -15.17 -7.28
C TRP A 5 -30.95 -15.29 -6.88
N LEU A 6 -30.66 -15.15 -5.59
CA LEU A 6 -29.29 -15.32 -5.05
C LEU A 6 -28.76 -16.73 -5.32
N TYR A 7 -29.57 -17.76 -5.12
CA TYR A 7 -29.15 -19.14 -5.39
C TYR A 7 -28.89 -19.36 -6.88
N ARG A 8 -29.75 -18.82 -7.76
CA ARG A 8 -29.62 -18.94 -9.22
C ARG A 8 -28.40 -18.20 -9.78
N GLU A 9 -28.15 -16.99 -9.28
CA GLU A 9 -27.07 -16.13 -9.76
C GLU A 9 -25.78 -16.31 -8.94
N SER A 10 -25.75 -17.26 -8.00
CA SER A 10 -24.63 -17.50 -7.10
C SER A 10 -23.30 -17.68 -7.83
N GLY A 11 -23.31 -18.39 -8.97
CA GLY A 11 -22.14 -18.57 -9.83
C GLY A 11 -21.57 -17.23 -10.35
N ARG A 12 -22.43 -16.36 -10.88
CA ARG A 12 -21.99 -15.04 -11.38
C ARG A 12 -21.58 -14.10 -10.26
N ILE A 13 -22.25 -14.16 -9.12
CA ILE A 13 -21.85 -13.40 -7.93
C ILE A 13 -20.45 -13.82 -7.48
N ALA A 14 -20.19 -15.13 -7.42
CA ALA A 14 -18.88 -15.67 -7.06
C ALA A 14 -17.79 -15.27 -8.08
N GLU A 15 -18.10 -15.29 -9.37
CA GLU A 15 -17.18 -14.85 -10.42
C GLU A 15 -16.84 -13.36 -10.30
N LEU A 16 -17.85 -12.49 -10.17
CA LEU A 16 -17.64 -11.05 -10.00
C LEU A 16 -16.90 -10.73 -8.69
N PHE A 17 -17.20 -11.46 -7.63
CA PHE A 17 -16.46 -11.36 -6.37
C PHE A 17 -14.99 -11.72 -6.57
N ALA A 18 -14.68 -12.83 -7.24
CA ALA A 18 -13.30 -13.23 -7.53
C ALA A 18 -12.56 -12.17 -8.36
N TRP A 19 -13.22 -11.60 -9.37
CA TRP A 19 -12.68 -10.47 -10.13
C TRP A 19 -12.39 -9.26 -9.25
N HIS A 20 -13.31 -8.90 -8.35
CA HIS A 20 -13.11 -7.80 -7.43
C HIS A 20 -11.95 -8.06 -6.46
N VAL A 21 -11.86 -9.27 -5.88
CA VAL A 21 -10.74 -9.66 -5.01
C VAL A 21 -9.42 -9.56 -5.75
N TRP A 22 -9.34 -10.07 -6.99
CA TRP A 22 -8.14 -9.99 -7.80
C TRP A 22 -7.73 -8.53 -8.08
N LEU A 23 -8.69 -7.69 -8.50
CA LEU A 23 -8.45 -6.27 -8.81
C LEU A 23 -8.18 -5.40 -7.58
N SER A 24 -8.55 -5.83 -6.36
CA SER A 24 -8.38 -5.04 -5.14
C SER A 24 -7.20 -5.49 -4.29
N VAL A 25 -7.00 -6.80 -4.12
CA VAL A 25 -5.94 -7.34 -3.26
C VAL A 25 -4.57 -7.16 -3.90
N ILE A 26 -4.43 -7.44 -5.20
CA ILE A 26 -3.13 -7.36 -5.88
C ILE A 26 -2.53 -5.94 -5.78
N PRO A 27 -3.26 -4.85 -6.11
CA PRO A 27 -2.69 -3.51 -6.01
C PRO A 27 -2.34 -3.10 -4.59
N VAL A 28 -3.14 -3.53 -3.60
CA VAL A 28 -2.87 -3.26 -2.18
C VAL A 28 -1.61 -3.97 -1.72
N VAL A 29 -1.43 -5.25 -2.09
CA VAL A 29 -0.23 -6.01 -1.74
C VAL A 29 1.01 -5.41 -2.39
N ILE A 30 0.94 -5.08 -3.69
CA ILE A 30 2.06 -4.41 -4.38
C ILE A 30 2.36 -3.06 -3.72
N GLY A 31 1.31 -2.26 -3.46
CA GLY A 31 1.43 -0.97 -2.81
C GLY A 31 2.06 -1.08 -1.42
N LEU A 32 1.69 -2.08 -0.63
CA LEU A 32 2.28 -2.37 0.68
C LEU A 32 3.75 -2.78 0.56
N ILE A 33 4.09 -3.70 -0.36
CA ILE A 33 5.46 -4.14 -0.59
C ILE A 33 6.36 -2.95 -0.95
N LEU A 34 5.86 -2.00 -1.74
CA LEU A 34 6.58 -0.77 -2.08
C LEU A 34 6.57 0.27 -0.95
N ALA A 35 5.49 0.35 -0.19
CA ALA A 35 5.34 1.27 0.93
C ALA A 35 6.25 0.92 2.11
N LEU A 36 6.51 -0.37 2.35
CA LEU A 36 7.41 -0.84 3.43
C LEU A 36 8.83 -0.22 3.34
N PRO A 37 9.58 -0.37 2.24
CA PRO A 37 10.90 0.23 2.12
C PRO A 37 10.83 1.76 2.07
N LEU A 38 9.83 2.34 1.39
CA LEU A 38 9.71 3.80 1.27
C LEU A 38 9.35 4.47 2.60
N GLY A 39 8.45 3.87 3.38
CA GLY A 39 8.08 4.32 4.73
C GLY A 39 9.24 4.13 5.72
N TRP A 40 9.96 3.01 5.64
CA TRP A 40 11.19 2.79 6.43
C TRP A 40 12.29 3.81 6.10
N LEU A 41 12.50 4.13 4.82
CA LEU A 41 13.42 5.18 4.39
C LEU A 41 12.97 6.55 4.89
N ALA A 42 11.67 6.87 4.76
CA ALA A 42 11.11 8.15 5.21
C ALA A 42 11.27 8.35 6.72
N GLN A 43 11.06 7.31 7.53
CA GLN A 43 11.25 7.33 8.98
C GLN A 43 12.69 7.70 9.37
N ARG A 44 13.68 7.28 8.56
CA ARG A 44 15.11 7.57 8.79
C ARG A 44 15.61 8.86 8.17
N ALA A 45 14.83 9.48 7.28
CA ALA A 45 15.27 10.59 6.44
C ALA A 45 15.39 11.94 7.18
N GLY A 46 15.07 11.99 8.48
CA GLY A 46 15.16 13.20 9.31
C GLY A 46 14.39 14.37 8.68
N LEU A 47 15.08 15.45 8.34
CA LEU A 47 14.48 16.64 7.72
C LEU A 47 13.82 16.36 6.36
N PHE A 48 14.26 15.34 5.62
CA PHE A 48 13.67 14.97 4.33
C PHE A 48 12.38 14.15 4.46
N ARG A 49 12.02 13.70 5.68
CA ARG A 49 10.77 12.98 5.93
C ARG A 49 9.56 13.78 5.47
N SER A 50 9.52 15.08 5.77
CA SER A 50 8.41 15.96 5.40
C SER A 50 8.23 16.06 3.89
N ALA A 51 9.33 16.11 3.13
CA ALA A 51 9.30 16.13 1.67
C ALA A 51 8.81 14.79 1.10
N MET A 52 9.31 13.66 1.61
CA MET A 52 8.88 12.32 1.16
C MET A 52 7.40 12.07 1.44
N LEU A 53 6.96 12.35 2.66
CA LEU A 53 5.56 12.20 3.06
C LEU A 53 4.65 13.25 2.41
N GLY A 54 5.18 14.43 2.09
CA GLY A 54 4.51 15.47 1.31
C GLY A 54 4.27 15.02 -0.12
N ALA A 55 5.26 14.42 -0.78
CA ALA A 55 5.12 13.87 -2.12
C ALA A 55 4.07 12.74 -2.17
N ALA A 56 4.08 11.83 -1.18
CA ALA A 56 3.04 10.81 -1.04
C ALA A 56 1.66 11.43 -0.81
N GLY A 57 1.56 12.46 0.03
CA GLY A 57 0.32 13.21 0.25
C GLY A 57 -0.20 13.88 -1.02
N LEU A 58 0.67 14.50 -1.82
CA LEU A 58 0.32 15.11 -3.11
C LEU A 58 -0.19 14.07 -4.11
N LEU A 59 0.40 12.88 -4.16
CA LEU A 59 -0.12 11.80 -4.99
C LEU A 59 -1.54 11.38 -4.55
N TYR A 60 -1.79 11.36 -3.24
CA TYR A 60 -3.10 10.99 -2.69
C TYR A 60 -4.20 12.05 -2.96
N THR A 61 -3.84 13.32 -3.17
CA THR A 61 -4.83 14.35 -3.53
C THR A 61 -5.34 14.24 -4.96
N ILE A 62 -4.66 13.47 -5.83
CA ILE A 62 -5.11 13.23 -7.20
C ILE A 62 -6.38 12.34 -7.13
N PRO A 63 -7.51 12.80 -7.69
CA PRO A 63 -8.72 11.98 -7.74
C PRO A 63 -8.47 10.68 -8.50
N SER A 64 -8.93 9.55 -7.95
CA SER A 64 -8.73 8.23 -8.57
C SER A 64 -9.27 8.17 -10.00
N LEU A 65 -10.40 8.82 -10.27
CA LEU A 65 -10.97 8.93 -11.62
C LEU A 65 -10.00 9.62 -12.59
N ALA A 66 -9.36 10.71 -12.18
CA ALA A 66 -8.41 11.43 -13.03
C ALA A 66 -7.18 10.55 -13.32
N LEU A 67 -6.68 9.82 -12.31
CA LEU A 67 -5.58 8.89 -12.47
C LEU A 67 -5.91 7.78 -13.48
N PHE A 68 -7.12 7.20 -13.42
CA PHE A 68 -7.57 6.18 -14.36
C PHE A 68 -7.70 6.68 -15.81
N VAL A 69 -8.07 7.94 -16.01
CA VAL A 69 -8.21 8.55 -17.33
C VAL A 69 -6.86 8.93 -17.93
N LEU A 70 -5.90 9.35 -17.10
CA LEU A 70 -4.59 9.83 -17.55
C LEU A 70 -3.56 8.72 -17.72
N LEU A 71 -3.54 7.69 -16.86
CA LEU A 71 -2.56 6.59 -16.94
C LEU A 71 -2.52 5.85 -18.28
N PRO A 72 -3.63 5.61 -18.99
CA PRO A 72 -3.62 5.01 -20.33
C PRO A 72 -2.71 5.74 -21.32
N LEU A 73 -2.58 7.07 -21.22
CA LEU A 73 -1.71 7.87 -22.08
C LEU A 73 -0.22 7.59 -21.83
N VAL A 74 0.12 7.18 -20.60
CA VAL A 74 1.50 6.87 -20.18
C VAL A 74 1.82 5.40 -20.41
N LEU A 75 0.88 4.51 -20.13
CA LEU A 75 1.06 3.05 -20.19
C LEU A 75 0.75 2.46 -21.58
N GLY A 76 0.09 3.20 -22.47
CA GLY A 76 -0.37 2.69 -23.77
C GLY A 76 -1.52 1.68 -23.65
N THR A 77 -2.25 1.68 -22.54
CA THR A 77 -3.36 0.75 -22.25
C THR A 77 -4.72 1.38 -22.56
N ARG A 78 -5.81 0.63 -22.33
CA ARG A 78 -7.18 1.19 -22.34
C ARG A 78 -7.56 1.66 -20.92
N ILE A 79 -8.56 2.54 -20.83
CA ILE A 79 -9.07 3.04 -19.55
C ILE A 79 -9.54 1.89 -18.64
N LEU A 80 -10.25 0.92 -19.21
CA LEU A 80 -10.80 -0.24 -18.49
C LEU A 80 -9.86 -1.47 -18.52
N ASP A 81 -8.60 -1.30 -18.91
CA ASP A 81 -7.64 -2.39 -18.91
C ASP A 81 -7.32 -2.81 -17.46
N PRO A 82 -7.35 -4.11 -17.12
CA PRO A 82 -6.96 -4.59 -15.79
C PRO A 82 -5.59 -4.09 -15.33
N LEU A 83 -4.63 -3.93 -16.24
CA LEU A 83 -3.31 -3.39 -15.90
C LEU A 83 -3.39 -1.93 -15.46
N ASN A 84 -4.19 -1.12 -16.16
CA ASN A 84 -4.46 0.27 -15.78
C ASN A 84 -5.09 0.34 -14.38
N VAL A 85 -6.04 -0.57 -14.11
CA VAL A 85 -6.69 -0.69 -12.80
C VAL A 85 -5.66 -0.95 -11.70
N VAL A 86 -4.80 -1.94 -11.93
CA VAL A 86 -3.79 -2.37 -10.96
C VAL A 86 -2.78 -1.26 -10.69
N VAL A 87 -2.26 -0.60 -11.72
CA VAL A 87 -1.26 0.46 -11.55
C VAL A 87 -1.84 1.65 -10.80
N ALA A 88 -3.03 2.12 -11.16
CA ALA A 88 -3.63 3.29 -10.50
C ALA A 88 -3.90 3.02 -9.01
N LEU A 89 -4.49 1.86 -8.69
CA LEU A 89 -4.77 1.49 -7.32
C LEU A 89 -3.49 1.23 -6.51
N THR A 90 -2.43 0.73 -7.16
CA THR A 90 -1.11 0.57 -6.52
C THR A 90 -0.53 1.92 -6.13
N ILE A 91 -0.56 2.91 -7.02
CA ILE A 91 -0.09 4.27 -6.74
C ILE A 91 -0.88 4.87 -5.57
N TYR A 92 -2.20 4.70 -5.59
CA TYR A 92 -3.07 5.22 -4.53
C TYR A 92 -2.81 4.54 -3.18
N ALA A 93 -2.71 3.21 -3.17
CA ALA A 93 -2.35 2.43 -1.98
C ALA A 93 -0.98 2.82 -1.46
N LEU A 94 0.02 2.98 -2.34
CA LEU A 94 1.36 3.42 -1.98
C LEU A 94 1.34 4.80 -1.32
N ALA A 95 0.67 5.76 -1.95
CA ALA A 95 0.57 7.14 -1.46
C ALA A 95 -0.01 7.22 -0.04
N LEU A 96 -1.00 6.36 0.26
CA LEU A 96 -1.58 6.24 1.59
C LEU A 96 -0.66 5.50 2.57
N LEU A 97 -0.17 4.32 2.18
CA LEU A 97 0.51 3.38 3.07
C LEU A 97 1.92 3.84 3.47
N VAL A 98 2.64 4.61 2.65
CA VAL A 98 3.99 5.10 3.00
C VAL A 98 3.97 5.89 4.30
N ARG A 99 2.94 6.73 4.49
CA ARG A 99 2.74 7.49 5.73
C ARG A 99 2.44 6.55 6.89
N THR A 100 1.46 5.66 6.74
CA THR A 100 1.09 4.69 7.78
C THR A 100 2.28 3.84 8.23
N VAL A 101 3.09 3.36 7.30
CA VAL A 101 4.31 2.59 7.60
C VAL A 101 5.33 3.46 8.34
N SER A 102 5.61 4.68 7.86
CA SER A 102 6.56 5.58 8.52
C SER A 102 6.12 5.89 9.96
N ASP A 103 4.84 6.15 10.17
CA ASP A 103 4.29 6.54 11.47
C ASP A 103 4.25 5.34 12.43
N GLY A 104 3.88 4.14 11.95
CA GLY A 104 3.95 2.91 12.74
C GLY A 104 5.38 2.52 13.12
N LEU A 105 6.36 2.69 12.22
CA LEU A 105 7.77 2.45 12.56
C LEU A 105 8.33 3.48 13.55
N GLU A 106 7.79 4.70 13.57
CA GLU A 106 8.14 5.74 14.55
C GLU A 106 7.51 5.47 15.92
N SER A 107 6.39 4.75 16.00
CA SER A 107 5.73 4.41 17.27
C SER A 107 6.50 3.39 18.12
N VAL A 108 7.45 2.66 17.50
CA VAL A 108 8.32 1.69 18.20
C VAL A 108 9.26 2.42 19.17
N SER A 109 9.25 2.00 20.44
CA SER A 109 10.08 2.62 21.49
C SER A 109 11.58 2.65 21.14
N PRO A 110 12.27 3.79 21.33
CA PRO A 110 13.72 3.90 21.15
C PRO A 110 14.51 2.90 22.00
N ASP A 111 14.01 2.51 23.18
CA ASP A 111 14.68 1.56 24.07
C ASP A 111 14.67 0.14 23.46
N VAL A 112 13.57 -0.23 22.79
CA VAL A 112 13.47 -1.51 22.07
C VAL A 112 14.44 -1.55 20.91
N VAL A 113 14.54 -0.46 20.15
CA VAL A 113 15.48 -0.34 19.03
C VAL A 113 16.93 -0.42 19.52
N GLN A 114 17.27 0.26 20.64
CA GLN A 114 18.59 0.19 21.25
C GLN A 114 18.93 -1.20 21.77
N ALA A 115 17.98 -1.88 22.45
CA ALA A 115 18.16 -3.25 22.90
C ALA A 115 18.40 -4.22 21.74
N ALA A 116 17.63 -4.12 20.66
CA ALA A 116 17.84 -4.95 19.47
C ALA A 116 19.22 -4.71 18.83
N ASN A 117 19.71 -3.46 18.81
CA ASN A 117 21.06 -3.16 18.35
C ASN A 117 22.14 -3.78 19.25
N ALA A 118 21.98 -3.69 20.58
CA ALA A 118 22.91 -4.27 21.55
C ALA A 118 22.96 -5.81 21.44
N MET A 119 21.84 -6.43 21.06
CA MET A 119 21.75 -7.87 20.77
C MET A 119 22.35 -8.26 19.41
N GLY A 120 22.85 -7.31 18.62
CA GLY A 120 23.54 -7.58 17.35
C GLY A 120 22.63 -7.70 16.12
N TYR A 121 21.36 -7.25 16.18
CA TYR A 121 20.49 -7.27 15.00
C TYR A 121 20.98 -6.32 13.91
N ARG A 122 21.10 -6.84 12.67
CA ARG A 122 21.34 -6.02 11.47
C ARG A 122 20.08 -5.20 11.11
N PRO A 123 20.20 -4.04 10.43
CA PRO A 123 19.06 -3.15 10.15
C PRO A 123 17.84 -3.83 9.51
N MET A 124 18.04 -4.72 8.54
CA MET A 124 16.92 -5.47 7.91
C MET A 124 16.30 -6.52 8.83
N HIS A 125 17.12 -7.24 9.61
CA HIS A 125 16.59 -8.22 10.56
C HIS A 125 15.83 -7.52 11.69
N ARG A 126 16.35 -6.37 12.16
CA ARG A 126 15.68 -5.52 13.15
C ARG A 126 14.34 -5.02 12.62
N LEU A 127 14.29 -4.55 11.37
CA LEU A 127 13.04 -4.13 10.74
C LEU A 127 12.01 -5.26 10.71
N LEU A 128 12.38 -6.42 10.16
CA LEU A 128 11.44 -7.53 9.92
C LEU A 128 10.98 -8.24 11.21
N PHE A 129 11.87 -8.42 12.19
CA PHE A 129 11.60 -9.24 13.36
C PHE A 129 11.34 -8.44 14.65
N VAL A 130 11.59 -7.14 14.66
CA VAL A 130 11.41 -6.29 15.86
C VAL A 130 10.53 -5.09 15.57
N GLU A 131 10.91 -4.23 14.61
CA GLU A 131 10.18 -2.98 14.36
C GLU A 131 8.78 -3.26 13.76
N LEU A 132 8.66 -4.07 12.70
CA LEU A 132 7.37 -4.33 12.05
C LEU A 132 6.33 -5.03 12.94
N PRO A 133 6.67 -6.05 13.76
CA PRO A 133 5.72 -6.65 14.68
C PRO A 133 5.25 -5.73 15.82
N LEU A 134 6.03 -4.69 16.13
CA LEU A 134 5.74 -3.74 17.21
C LEU A 134 5.16 -2.41 16.71
N ALA A 135 5.18 -2.16 15.40
CA ALA A 135 4.59 -0.99 14.77
C ALA A 135 3.06 -1.07 14.83
N VAL A 136 2.46 -0.41 15.82
CA VAL A 136 1.02 -0.29 16.06
C VAL A 136 0.58 1.17 16.01
#